data_AF-A0A835GGD7-F1
#
_entry.id   AF-A0A835GGD7-F1
#
_cell.length_a   1.000
_cell.length_b   1.000
_cell.length_c   1.000
_cell.angle_alpha   90.00
_cell.angle_beta   90.00
_cell.angle_gamma   90.00
#
_symmetry.space_group_name_H-M   'P 1'
#
loop_
_entity.id
_entity.type
_entity.pdbx_description
1 polymer ?
#
loop_
_entity_poly.entity_id
_entity_poly.type
_entity_poly.pdbx_seq_one_letter_code
_entity_poly.pdbx_strand_id
1 'polypeptide(L)'
;NRVVLANQTRVEYNAIPFIKRVKYYFYTQPDNRLIQGIQALDTMHSKASINITAGGVGYSYVNLRLKSERGRGLSYDIGIYVQDVFYH
;
A
#
# COMPACT_ATOMS: atom_id res chain seq x y z
N ASN A 1 -9.68 -1.80 20.76
CA ASN A 1 -8.46 -1.50 19.98
C ASN A 1 -8.78 -0.49 18.88
N ARG A 2 -8.45 0.79 19.08
CA ARG A 2 -8.54 1.82 18.04
C ARG A 2 -7.29 1.78 17.16
N VAL A 3 -7.46 2.15 15.89
CA VAL A 3 -6.39 2.28 14.90
C VAL A 3 -6.37 3.70 14.35
N VAL A 4 -5.18 4.22 14.07
CA VAL A 4 -4.98 5.56 13.51
C VAL A 4 -4.24 5.48 12.19
N LEU A 5 -4.56 6.39 11.26
CA LEU A 5 -3.86 6.51 9.99
C LEU A 5 -2.45 7.04 10.25
N ALA A 6 -1.44 6.21 10.01
CA ALA A 6 -0.03 6.58 10.15
C ALA A 6 0.53 7.18 8.86
N ASN A 7 0.10 6.65 7.70
CA ASN A 7 0.59 7.10 6.42
C ASN A 7 -0.47 6.92 5.35
N GLN A 8 -0.56 7.88 4.44
CA GLN A 8 -1.33 7.77 3.22
C GLN A 8 -0.47 8.22 2.04
N THR A 9 -0.47 7.44 0.97
CA THR A 9 0.31 7.76 -0.22
C THR A 9 -0.40 7.30 -1.49
N ARG A 10 -0.16 8.03 -2.57
CA ARG A 10 -0.64 7.67 -3.90
C ARG A 10 0.49 7.13 -4.75
N VAL A 11 0.34 5.89 -5.21
CA VAL A 11 1.36 5.17 -5.97
C VAL A 11 0.94 5.07 -7.43
N GLU A 12 1.56 5.91 -8.26
CA GLU A 12 1.16 6.04 -9.68
C GLU A 12 2.23 5.63 -10.69
N TYR A 13 1.78 5.18 -11.86
CA TYR A 13 2.57 5.09 -13.09
C TYR A 13 1.72 5.33 -14.34
N ASN A 14 2.32 6.02 -15.32
CA ASN A 14 1.73 6.18 -16.64
C ASN A 14 1.63 4.85 -17.39
N ALA A 15 0.60 4.75 -18.22
CA ALA A 15 0.37 3.64 -19.13
C ALA A 15 1.50 3.53 -20.17
N ILE A 16 1.85 2.30 -20.52
CA ILE A 16 2.70 2.00 -21.67
C ILE A 16 1.98 0.92 -22.49
N PRO A 17 1.70 1.15 -23.78
CA PRO A 17 1.02 0.17 -24.63
C PRO A 17 1.65 -1.22 -24.55
N PHE A 18 0.81 -2.24 -24.46
CA PHE A 18 1.18 -3.66 -24.40
C PHE A 18 2.08 -4.10 -23.23
N ILE A 19 2.50 -3.21 -22.33
CA ILE A 19 3.40 -3.51 -21.21
C ILE A 19 2.62 -3.52 -19.89
N LYS A 20 3.01 -4.41 -18.98
CA LYS A 20 2.62 -4.36 -17.56
C LYS A 20 3.76 -3.72 -16.78
N ARG A 21 3.45 -2.82 -15.86
CA ARG A 21 4.44 -2.19 -14.99
C ARG A 21 4.36 -2.79 -13.59
N VAL A 22 5.52 -2.85 -12.93
CA VAL A 22 5.62 -3.25 -11.54
C VAL A 22 6.22 -2.07 -10.77
N LYS A 23 5.61 -1.73 -9.63
CA LYS A 23 6.12 -0.74 -8.69
C LYS A 23 6.20 -1.36 -7.31
N TYR A 24 7.27 -1.05 -6.60
CA TYR A 24 7.41 -1.43 -5.20
C TYR A 24 7.14 -0.20 -4.35
N TYR A 25 6.40 -0.39 -3.26
CA TYR A 25 6.20 0.61 -2.23
C TYR A 25 6.61 0.04 -0.89
N PHE A 26 7.56 0.70 -0.24
CA PHE A 26 8.05 0.30 1.07
C PHE A 26 7.65 1.34 2.10
N TYR A 27 7.16 0.86 3.23
CA TYR A 27 6.83 1.68 4.39
C TYR A 27 7.41 1.05 5.65
N THR A 28 7.95 1.87 6.53
CA THR A 28 8.37 1.48 7.87
C THR A 28 7.85 2.49 8.87
N GLN A 29 7.32 2.00 9.99
CA GLN A 29 6.77 2.83 11.05
C GLN A 29 7.90 3.33 11.96
N PRO A 30 8.12 4.66 12.09
CA PRO A 30 9.28 5.19 12.80
C PRO A 30 9.37 4.81 14.28
N ASP A 31 8.23 4.70 14.97
CA ASP A 31 8.14 4.35 16.39
C ASP A 31 7.97 2.84 16.63
N ASN A 32 8.20 2.02 15.60
CA ASN A 32 8.11 0.56 15.63
C ASN A 32 6.74 0.00 16.08
N ARG A 33 5.68 0.81 16.05
CA ARG A 33 4.30 0.33 16.28
C ARG A 33 3.89 -0.66 15.20
N LEU A 34 3.08 -1.62 15.62
CA LEU A 34 2.56 -2.63 14.71
C LEU A 34 1.51 -2.03 13.78
N ILE A 35 1.66 -2.33 12.50
CA ILE A 35 0.64 -2.09 11.49
C ILE A 35 -0.56 -2.98 11.82
N GLN A 36 -1.74 -2.37 11.95
CA GLN A 36 -3.00 -3.02 12.26
C GLN A 36 -3.90 -3.15 11.03
N GLY A 37 -3.68 -2.32 10.01
CA GLY A 37 -4.47 -2.34 8.79
C GLY A 37 -3.73 -1.73 7.61
N ILE A 38 -4.00 -2.26 6.43
CA ILE A 38 -3.49 -1.73 5.17
C ILE A 38 -4.69 -1.60 4.24
N GLN A 39 -4.95 -0.39 3.79
CA GLN A 39 -5.91 -0.10 2.72
C GLN A 39 -5.14 0.08 1.42
N ALA A 40 -5.63 -0.54 0.35
CA ALA A 40 -5.13 -0.32 -1.00
C ALA A 40 -6.32 -0.20 -1.95
N LEU A 41 -6.62 1.01 -2.39
CA LEU A 41 -7.74 1.31 -3.27
C LEU A 41 -7.23 1.57 -4.69
N ASP A 42 -7.69 0.79 -5.66
CA ASP A 42 -7.46 1.08 -7.09
C ASP A 42 -8.39 2.21 -7.54
N THR A 43 -7.83 3.39 -7.78
CA THR A 43 -8.60 4.57 -8.17
C THR A 43 -8.93 4.59 -9.67
N MET A 44 -8.39 3.65 -10.46
CA MET A 44 -8.62 3.55 -11.90
C MET A 44 -9.62 2.46 -12.29
N HIS A 45 -10.19 1.73 -11.31
CA HIS A 45 -11.08 0.58 -11.52
C HIS A 45 -10.51 -0.39 -12.56
N SER A 46 -9.23 -0.74 -12.41
CA SER A 46 -8.48 -1.56 -13.35
C SER A 46 -8.37 -3.01 -12.88
N LYS A 47 -7.73 -3.85 -13.69
CA LYS A 47 -7.30 -5.21 -13.31
C LYS A 47 -5.89 -5.23 -12.72
N ALA A 48 -5.42 -4.10 -12.19
CA ALA A 48 -4.17 -4.07 -11.46
C ALA A 48 -4.27 -4.91 -10.18
N SER A 49 -3.12 -5.35 -9.68
CA SER A 49 -3.05 -6.14 -8.45
C SER A 49 -1.97 -5.65 -7.51
N ILE A 50 -2.17 -5.92 -6.22
CA ILE A 50 -1.24 -5.61 -5.15
C ILE A 50 -1.01 -6.86 -4.31
N ASN A 51 0.24 -7.09 -3.91
CA ASN A 51 0.63 -8.15 -2.99
C ASN A 51 1.62 -7.62 -1.96
N ILE A 52 1.54 -8.13 -0.73
CA ILE A 52 2.57 -7.93 0.29
C ILE A 52 3.72 -8.90 -0.01
N THR A 53 4.95 -8.40 -0.12
CA THR A 53 6.14 -9.23 -0.34
C THR A 53 7.00 -9.39 0.91
N ALA A 54 6.84 -8.53 1.91
CA ALA A 54 7.49 -8.64 3.23
C ALA A 54 6.74 -7.79 4.27
N GLY A 55 6.84 -8.17 5.55
CA GLY A 55 6.17 -7.48 6.65
C GLY A 55 4.64 -7.57 6.55
N GLY A 56 3.95 -6.47 6.83
CA GLY A 56 2.49 -6.36 6.74
C GLY A 56 1.82 -6.12 8.09
N VAL A 57 0.55 -6.53 8.21
CA VAL A 57 -0.18 -6.47 9.48
C VAL A 57 0.54 -7.33 10.54
N GLY A 58 0.69 -6.80 11.75
CA GLY A 58 1.47 -7.43 12.82
C GLY A 58 2.98 -7.16 12.76
N TYR A 59 3.47 -6.46 11.74
CA TYR A 59 4.85 -5.97 11.64
C TYR A 59 4.88 -4.45 11.72
N SER A 60 6.05 -3.88 12.02
CA SER A 60 6.27 -2.42 11.97
C SER A 60 6.63 -1.89 10.58
N TYR A 61 6.69 -2.77 9.57
CA TYR A 61 7.00 -2.39 8.20
C TYR A 61 6.19 -3.22 7.21
N VAL A 62 6.07 -2.72 5.98
CA VAL A 62 5.47 -3.45 4.87
C VAL A 62 6.17 -3.12 3.57
N ASN A 63 6.37 -4.16 2.74
CA ASN A 63 6.75 -4.02 1.35
C ASN A 63 5.61 -4.49 0.46
N LEU A 64 5.13 -3.60 -0.42
CA LEU A 64 4.05 -3.84 -1.35
C LEU A 64 4.58 -3.89 -2.77
N ARG A 65 4.14 -4.88 -3.53
CA ARG A 65 4.38 -5.00 -4.96
C ARG A 65 3.09 -4.78 -5.72
N LEU A 66 3.03 -3.67 -6.44
CA LEU A 66 1.90 -3.29 -7.29
C LEU A 66 2.20 -3.63 -8.74
N LYS A 67 1.23 -4.20 -9.44
CA LYS A 67 1.34 -4.59 -10.85
C LYS A 67 0.17 -4.03 -11.64
N SER A 68 0.46 -3.30 -12.71
CA SER A 68 -0.58 -2.70 -13.56
C SER A 68 -1.28 -3.76 -14.42
N GLU A 69 -2.49 -3.40 -14.87
CA GLU A 69 -3.10 -4.03 -16.04
C GLU A 69 -2.25 -3.73 -17.30
N ARG A 70 -2.27 -4.66 -18.27
CA ARG A 70 -1.47 -4.50 -19.50
C ARG A 70 -2.00 -3.31 -20.30
N GLY A 71 -1.11 -2.42 -20.72
CA GLY A 71 -1.49 -1.27 -21.53
C GLY A 71 -2.20 -0.15 -20.76
N ARG A 72 -2.37 -0.28 -19.43
CA ARG A 72 -2.97 0.75 -18.57
C ARG A 72 -1.96 1.29 -17.58
N GLY A 73 -2.29 2.45 -17.02
CA GLY A 73 -1.57 3.03 -15.88
C GLY A 73 -1.77 2.22 -14.61
N LEU A 74 -1.11 2.67 -13.55
CA LEU A 74 -1.28 2.19 -12.19
C LEU A 74 -1.63 3.41 -11.34
N SER A 75 -2.67 3.33 -10.50
CA SER A 75 -2.94 4.33 -9.49
C SER A 75 -3.62 3.66 -8.30
N TYR A 76 -2.90 3.60 -7.18
CA TYR A 76 -3.41 3.11 -5.91
C TYR A 76 -3.29 4.20 -4.84
N ASP A 77 -4.36 4.36 -4.07
CA ASP A 77 -4.33 5.07 -2.79
C ASP A 77 -4.07 4.05 -1.68
N ILE A 78 -2.92 4.18 -1.01
CA ILE A 78 -2.45 3.26 0.02
C ILE A 78 -2.52 3.96 1.36
N GLY A 79 -3.33 3.39 2.28
CA GLY A 79 -3.42 3.82 3.67
C GLY A 79 -2.79 2.78 4.61
N ILE A 80 -1.92 3.20 5.51
CA ILE A 80 -1.32 2.37 6.55
C ILE A 80 -1.86 2.81 7.90
N TYR A 81 -2.47 1.87 8.63
CA TYR A 81 -3.05 2.08 9.94
C TYR A 81 -2.25 1.34 11.00
N VAL A 82 -1.96 2.02 12.10
CA VAL A 82 -1.19 1.47 13.23
C VAL A 82 -2.01 1.54 14.52
N GLN A 83 -1.53 0.86 15.55
CA GLN A 83 -2.14 0.91 16.87
C GLN A 83 -2.16 2.34 17.43
N ASP A 84 -3.31 2.75 17.96
CA ASP A 84 -3.41 3.98 18.74
C ASP A 84 -2.73 3.81 20.11
N VAL A 85 -1.81 4.70 20.43
CA VAL A 85 -1.06 4.70 21.70
C VAL A 85 -1.76 5.50 22.80
N PHE A 86 -2.73 6.33 22.46
CA PHE A 86 -3.41 7.21 23.42
C PHE A 86 -4.70 6.62 23.99
N TYR A 87 -5.13 5.46 23.50
CA TYR A 87 -6.31 4.75 23.99
C TYR A 87 -5.91 3.35 24.46
N HIS A 88 -5.97 3.12 25.77
CA HIS A 88 -5.79 1.83 26.44
C HIS A 88 -7.14 1.14 26.63
#